data_AF-A0A7X7JTH2-F1
#
_entry.id   AF-A0A7X7JTH2-F1
#
_cell.length_a   1.000
_cell.length_b   1.000
_cell.length_c   1.000
_cell.angle_alpha   90.00
_cell.angle_beta   90.00
_cell.angle_gamma   90.00
#
_symmetry.space_group_name_H-M   'P 1'
#
loop_
_entity.id
_entity.type
_entity.pdbx_description
1 polymer ?
#
loop_
_entity_poly.entity_id
_entity_poly.type
_entity_poly.pdbx_seq_one_letter_code
_entity_poly.pdbx_strand_id
1 'polypeptide(L)'
;MTATIHRVTEKEARKVSEDARETKWEKPSFAKELYLGRFRPDLITPFPTASPEMAARGETYLGKLRGVLATIDGGVIERDARIPDEDIAALAAIGSFGLKIPLIYGGLELGNVYYNRALTLI
;
A
#
# COMPACT_ATOMS: atom_id res chain seq x y z
N MET A 1 -23.23 -29.75 7.89
CA MET A 1 -23.43 -28.76 6.81
C MET A 1 -22.06 -28.35 6.31
N THR A 2 -21.62 -28.92 5.19
CA THR A 2 -20.35 -28.58 4.54
C THR A 2 -20.55 -27.32 3.71
N ALA A 3 -19.83 -26.25 4.06
CA ALA A 3 -19.86 -25.01 3.30
C ALA A 3 -19.18 -25.21 1.94
N THR A 4 -19.92 -24.97 0.86
CA THR A 4 -19.37 -24.99 -0.50
C THR A 4 -18.41 -23.81 -0.66
N ILE A 5 -17.12 -24.10 -0.82
CA ILE A 5 -16.11 -23.08 -1.11
C ILE A 5 -16.34 -22.58 -2.54
N HIS A 6 -16.86 -21.36 -2.69
CA HIS A 6 -16.98 -20.71 -3.99
C HIS A 6 -15.60 -20.27 -4.46
N ARG A 7 -15.05 -20.96 -5.46
CA ARG A 7 -13.76 -20.64 -6.07
C ARG A 7 -13.95 -19.53 -7.09
N VAL A 8 -13.42 -18.34 -6.80
CA VAL A 8 -13.41 -17.20 -7.73
C VAL A 8 -12.50 -17.54 -8.92
N THR A 9 -13.03 -17.37 -10.13
CA THR A 9 -12.29 -17.58 -11.38
C THR A 9 -11.49 -16.33 -11.77
N GLU A 10 -10.44 -16.50 -12.58
CA GLU A 10 -9.68 -15.37 -13.17
C GLU A 10 -10.59 -14.34 -13.85
N LYS A 11 -11.61 -14.83 -14.58
CA LYS A 11 -12.57 -13.99 -15.31
C LYS A 11 -13.40 -13.13 -14.36
N GLU A 12 -13.84 -13.68 -13.23
CA GLU A 12 -14.58 -12.96 -12.21
C GLU A 12 -13.68 -11.93 -11.50
N ALA A 13 -12.45 -12.31 -11.13
CA ALA A 13 -11.48 -11.41 -10.53
C ALA A 13 -11.16 -10.22 -11.45
N ARG A 14 -10.94 -10.47 -12.75
CA ARG A 14 -10.70 -9.42 -13.75
C ARG A 14 -11.89 -8.48 -13.90
N LYS A 15 -13.12 -9.04 -13.95
CA LYS A 15 -14.33 -8.23 -14.05
C LYS A 15 -14.48 -7.29 -12.84
N VAL A 16 -14.27 -7.78 -11.63
CA VAL A 16 -14.30 -6.95 -10.41
C VAL A 16 -13.26 -5.83 -10.48
N SER A 17 -12.05 -6.10 -10.98
CA SER A 17 -11.01 -5.08 -11.14
C SER A 17 -11.37 -4.01 -12.17
N GLU A 18 -11.97 -4.39 -13.30
CA GLU A 18 -12.38 -3.43 -14.35
C GLU A 18 -13.60 -2.62 -13.94
N ASP A 19 -14.58 -3.24 -13.26
CA ASP A 19 -15.76 -2.54 -12.73
C ASP A 19 -15.37 -1.53 -11.63
N ALA A 20 -14.25 -1.76 -10.93
CA ALA A 20 -13.70 -0.83 -9.93
C ALA A 20 -12.89 0.33 -10.53
N ARG A 21 -12.66 0.35 -11.85
CA ARG A 21 -11.90 1.40 -12.52
C ARG A 21 -12.67 2.72 -12.43
N GLU A 22 -12.00 3.78 -11.96
CA GLU A 22 -12.64 5.09 -11.78
C GLU A 22 -13.07 5.66 -13.15
N THR A 23 -14.38 5.87 -13.33
CA THR A 23 -14.97 6.38 -14.58
C THR A 23 -15.31 7.87 -14.52
N LYS A 24 -15.34 8.45 -13.32
CA LYS A 24 -15.65 9.86 -13.07
C LYS A 24 -14.59 10.48 -12.17
N TRP A 25 -13.94 11.52 -12.68
CA TRP A 25 -13.01 12.33 -11.88
C TRP A 25 -13.77 13.47 -11.21
N GLU A 26 -14.17 13.27 -9.96
CA GLU A 26 -14.91 14.28 -9.19
C GLU A 26 -13.98 15.33 -8.56
N LYS A 27 -12.70 15.00 -8.35
CA LYS A 27 -11.75 15.91 -7.71
C LYS A 27 -11.05 16.82 -8.73
N PRO A 28 -10.86 18.10 -8.42
CA PRO A 28 -10.06 19.00 -9.27
C PRO A 28 -8.61 18.52 -9.34
N SER A 29 -7.98 18.66 -10.51
CA SER A 29 -6.59 18.26 -10.76
C SER A 29 -5.77 19.46 -11.18
N PHE A 30 -4.71 19.77 -10.43
CA PHE A 30 -3.81 20.88 -10.74
C PHE A 30 -3.23 20.77 -12.16
N ALA A 31 -2.73 19.60 -12.54
CA ALA A 31 -2.13 19.38 -13.86
C ALA A 31 -3.15 19.58 -14.99
N LYS A 32 -4.39 19.11 -14.80
CA LYS A 32 -5.48 19.32 -15.78
C LYS A 32 -5.83 20.79 -15.92
N GLU A 33 -5.99 21.50 -14.80
CA GLU A 33 -6.35 22.92 -14.80
C GLU A 33 -5.24 23.75 -15.47
N LEU A 34 -3.97 23.46 -15.14
CA LEU A 34 -2.81 24.11 -15.76
C LEU A 34 -2.78 23.88 -17.28
N TYR A 35 -3.01 22.65 -17.74
CA TYR A 35 -3.09 22.33 -19.18
C TYR A 35 -4.20 23.12 -19.89
N LEU A 36 -5.31 23.39 -19.20
CA LEU A 36 -6.43 24.18 -19.71
C LEU A 36 -6.26 25.70 -19.50
N GLY A 37 -5.05 26.16 -19.15
CA GLY A 37 -4.75 27.58 -18.96
C GLY A 37 -5.27 28.19 -17.66
N ARG A 38 -5.72 27.37 -16.70
CA ARG A 38 -6.21 27.80 -15.39
C ARG A 38 -5.20 27.48 -14.31
N PHE A 39 -4.49 28.50 -13.83
CA PHE A 39 -3.54 28.34 -12.74
C PHE A 39 -4.27 28.25 -11.38
N ARG A 40 -4.25 27.07 -10.75
CA ARG A 40 -4.98 26.75 -9.50
C ARG A 40 -4.03 26.28 -8.37
N PRO A 41 -3.16 27.16 -7.84
CA PRO A 41 -2.13 26.77 -6.86
C PRO A 41 -2.72 26.21 -5.56
N ASP A 42 -3.95 26.60 -5.21
CA ASP A 42 -4.70 26.08 -4.06
C ASP A 42 -4.84 24.55 -4.03
N LEU A 43 -4.67 23.88 -5.18
CA LEU A 43 -4.72 22.42 -5.29
C LEU A 43 -3.41 21.71 -4.89
N ILE A 44 -2.30 22.45 -4.73
CA ILE A 44 -0.97 21.89 -4.42
C ILE A 44 -0.25 22.61 -3.27
N THR A 45 -0.75 23.76 -2.82
CA THR A 45 -0.17 24.53 -1.70
C THR A 45 -1.22 24.82 -0.62
N PRO A 46 -0.86 24.71 0.67
CA PRO A 46 0.41 24.19 1.19
C PRO A 46 0.57 22.69 0.91
N PHE A 47 1.82 22.21 0.95
CA PHE A 47 2.08 20.79 0.74
C PHE A 47 1.32 19.95 1.80
N PRO A 48 0.57 18.91 1.39
CA PRO A 48 -0.20 18.11 2.33
C PRO A 48 0.72 17.35 3.28
N THR A 49 0.52 17.53 4.58
CA THR A 49 1.24 16.79 5.63
C THR A 49 0.31 15.80 6.32
N ALA A 50 0.85 14.63 6.70
CA ALA A 50 0.10 13.68 7.53
C ALA A 50 -0.19 14.27 8.92
N SER A 51 -1.28 13.82 9.55
CA SER A 51 -1.52 14.15 10.97
C SER A 51 -0.41 13.55 11.85
N PRO A 52 -0.15 14.12 13.05
CA PRO A 52 0.85 13.59 13.97
C PRO A 52 0.64 12.10 14.30
N GLU A 53 -0.61 11.67 14.44
CA GLU A 53 -0.96 10.27 14.70
C GLU A 53 -0.62 9.36 13.52
N MET A 54 -0.98 9.75 12.29
CA MET A 54 -0.65 9.00 11.08
C MET A 54 0.87 8.92 10.88
N ALA A 55 1.59 10.01 11.15
CA ALA A 55 3.05 10.04 11.08
C ALA A 55 3.69 9.10 12.11
N ALA A 56 3.28 9.17 13.38
CA ALA A 56 3.80 8.32 14.44
C ALA A 56 3.57 6.82 14.15
N ARG A 57 2.39 6.46 13.66
CA ARG A 57 2.07 5.09 13.24
C ARG A 57 2.98 4.62 12.10
N GLY A 58 3.15 5.48 11.09
CA GLY A 58 4.02 5.23 9.95
C GLY A 58 5.48 5.03 10.36
N GLU A 59 6.05 5.93 11.15
CA GLU A 59 7.44 5.80 11.63
C GLU A 59 7.64 4.56 12.50
N THR A 60 6.67 4.22 13.34
CA THR A 60 6.71 2.99 14.16
C THR A 60 6.79 1.75 13.27
N TYR A 61 5.98 1.69 12.20
CA TYR A 61 6.04 0.58 11.25
C TYR A 61 7.37 0.55 10.48
N LEU A 62 7.84 1.70 9.97
CA LEU A 62 9.12 1.75 9.25
C LEU A 62 10.31 1.33 10.14
N GLY A 63 10.27 1.60 11.44
CA GLY A 63 11.25 1.09 12.40
C GLY A 63 11.29 -0.43 12.44
N LYS A 64 10.12 -1.08 12.56
CA LYS A 64 9.99 -2.56 12.53
C LYS A 64 10.43 -3.14 11.19
N LEU A 65 10.02 -2.52 10.08
CA LEU A 65 10.36 -2.96 8.74
C LEU A 65 11.87 -2.97 8.51
N ARG A 66 12.59 -1.90 8.89
CA ARG A 66 14.06 -1.87 8.78
C ARG A 66 14.73 -3.00 9.54
N GLY A 67 14.20 -3.35 10.72
CA GLY A 67 14.70 -4.47 11.52
C GLY A 67 14.55 -5.82 10.80
N VAL A 68 13.38 -6.06 10.18
CA VAL A 68 13.14 -7.27 9.38
C VAL A 68 13.99 -7.29 8.12
N LEU A 69 14.05 -6.19 7.37
CA LEU A 69 14.81 -6.14 6.12
C LEU A 69 16.32 -6.35 6.34
N ALA A 70 16.84 -5.99 7.51
CA ALA A 70 18.24 -6.25 7.86
C ALA A 70 18.58 -7.74 7.99
N THR A 71 17.59 -8.62 8.11
CA THR A 71 17.79 -10.08 8.19
C THR A 71 17.53 -10.81 6.87
N ILE A 72 16.94 -10.13 5.87
CA ILE A 72 16.61 -10.73 4.58
C ILE A 72 17.84 -10.67 3.67
N ASP A 73 18.22 -11.82 3.09
CA ASP A 73 19.31 -11.92 2.12
C ASP A 73 18.74 -12.02 0.69
N GLY A 74 18.79 -10.90 -0.04
CA GLY A 74 18.36 -10.85 -1.43
C GLY A 74 19.15 -11.79 -2.36
N GLY A 75 20.41 -12.12 -2.04
CA GLY A 75 21.21 -13.05 -2.83
C GLY A 75 20.71 -14.49 -2.73
N VAL A 76 20.16 -14.88 -1.58
CA VAL A 76 19.48 -16.18 -1.41
C VAL A 76 18.20 -16.22 -2.25
N ILE A 77 17.39 -15.15 -2.19
CA ILE A 77 16.12 -15.05 -2.93
C ILE A 77 16.36 -15.17 -4.44
N GLU A 78 17.31 -14.42 -4.98
CA GLU A 78 17.66 -14.43 -6.40
C GLU A 78 18.16 -15.80 -6.86
N ARG A 79 19.08 -16.40 -6.11
CA ARG A 79 19.66 -17.72 -6.44
C ARG A 79 18.60 -18.82 -6.46
N ASP A 80 17.72 -18.82 -5.47
CA ASP A 80 16.74 -19.89 -5.26
C ASP A 80 15.43 -19.61 -6.01
N ALA A 81 15.31 -18.44 -6.66
CA ALA A 81 14.12 -17.94 -7.34
C ALA A 81 12.86 -18.01 -6.46
N ARG A 82 13.04 -17.84 -5.15
CA ARG A 82 12.00 -18.01 -4.14
C ARG A 82 12.33 -17.21 -2.90
N ILE A 83 11.32 -16.57 -2.31
CA ILE A 83 11.44 -15.94 -0.99
C ILE A 83 11.33 -17.03 0.08
N PRO A 84 12.30 -17.13 1.02
CA PRO A 84 12.23 -18.05 2.15
C PRO A 84 10.97 -17.86 2.99
N ASP A 85 10.43 -18.95 3.53
CA ASP A 85 9.17 -18.92 4.28
C ASP A 85 9.33 -18.12 5.60
N GLU A 86 10.53 -18.12 6.19
CA GLU A 86 10.89 -17.33 7.36
C GLU A 86 10.85 -15.81 7.10
N ASP A 87 11.26 -15.36 5.91
CA ASP A 87 11.25 -13.95 5.53
C ASP A 87 9.80 -13.47 5.36
N ILE A 88 8.97 -14.29 4.70
CA ILE A 88 7.53 -14.04 4.58
C ILE A 88 6.88 -14.00 5.96
N ALA A 89 7.23 -14.93 6.85
CA ALA A 89 6.70 -14.97 8.21
C ALA A 89 7.11 -13.73 9.03
N ALA A 90 8.35 -13.26 8.87
CA ALA A 90 8.84 -12.05 9.55
C ALA A 90 8.10 -10.78 9.07
N LEU A 91 7.86 -10.65 7.76
CA LEU A 91 7.04 -9.58 7.18
C LEU A 91 5.58 -9.66 7.65
N ALA A 92 5.01 -10.87 7.72
CA ALA A 92 3.66 -11.09 8.23
C ALA A 92 3.53 -10.69 9.70
N ALA A 93 4.53 -11.01 10.53
CA ALA A 93 4.55 -10.69 11.95
C ALA A 93 4.50 -9.18 12.25
N ILE A 94 5.01 -8.35 11.32
CA ILE A 94 4.95 -6.88 11.45
C ILE A 94 3.76 -6.25 10.71
N GLY A 95 2.90 -7.06 10.08
CA GLY A 95 1.69 -6.61 9.39
C GLY A 95 1.91 -6.10 7.96
N SER A 96 3.02 -6.46 7.30
CA SER A 96 3.37 -5.94 5.97
C SER A 96 2.36 -6.28 4.86
N PHE A 97 1.50 -7.28 5.05
CA PHE A 97 0.43 -7.64 4.10
C PHE A 97 -0.88 -6.89 4.33
N GLY A 98 -0.94 -5.98 5.31
CA GLY A 98 -2.13 -5.21 5.68
C GLY A 98 -1.92 -3.71 5.75
N LEU A 99 -0.94 -3.16 5.01
CA LEU A 99 -0.46 -1.77 5.21
C LEU A 99 -1.56 -0.71 5.13
N LYS A 100 -2.43 -0.76 4.12
CA LYS A 100 -3.52 0.23 3.94
C LYS A 100 -4.86 -0.22 4.51
N ILE A 101 -4.94 -1.45 5.01
CA ILE A 101 -6.19 -1.99 5.55
C ILE A 101 -6.51 -1.23 6.84
N PRO A 102 -7.76 -0.78 7.05
CA PRO A 102 -8.17 -0.12 8.29
C PRO A 102 -7.88 -0.95 9.54
N LEU A 103 -7.64 -0.28 10.67
CA LEU A 103 -7.33 -0.94 11.94
C LEU A 103 -8.47 -1.87 12.40
N ILE A 104 -9.72 -1.47 12.13
CA ILE A 104 -10.91 -2.25 12.47
C ILE A 104 -10.96 -3.63 11.79
N TYR A 105 -10.18 -3.83 10.72
CA TYR A 105 -10.05 -5.10 10.02
C TYR A 105 -8.69 -5.77 10.27
N GLY A 106 -7.93 -5.29 11.27
CA GLY A 106 -6.61 -5.83 11.63
C GLY A 106 -5.45 -5.34 10.76
N GLY A 107 -5.65 -4.29 9.95
CA GLY A 107 -4.57 -3.68 9.17
C GLY A 107 -3.76 -2.65 9.94
N LEU A 108 -2.89 -1.92 9.22
CA LEU A 108 -2.04 -0.86 9.78
C LEU A 108 -2.52 0.55 9.46
N GLU A 109 -3.52 0.71 8.59
CA GLU A 109 -4.12 2.00 8.22
C GLU A 109 -3.09 3.08 7.84
N LEU A 110 -2.04 2.69 7.12
CA LEU A 110 -1.01 3.61 6.65
C LEU A 110 -1.55 4.48 5.51
N GLY A 111 -1.28 5.78 5.61
CA GLY A 111 -1.48 6.70 4.50
C GLY A 111 -0.54 6.41 3.32
N ASN A 112 -0.87 6.92 2.13
CA ASN A 112 -0.09 6.71 0.90
C ASN A 112 1.41 7.07 1.04
N VAL A 113 1.73 8.13 1.79
CA VAL A 113 3.14 8.54 2.02
C VAL A 113 3.94 7.42 2.70
N TYR A 114 3.41 6.84 3.77
CA TYR A 114 4.11 5.81 4.54
C TYR A 114 4.09 4.45 3.87
N TYR A 115 3.02 4.14 3.15
CA TYR A 115 2.99 2.99 2.24
C TYR A 115 4.12 3.08 1.19
N ASN A 116 4.25 4.22 0.50
CA ASN A 116 5.29 4.41 -0.51
C ASN A 116 6.70 4.38 0.09
N ARG A 117 6.89 4.97 1.28
CA ARG A 117 8.18 4.88 2.00
C ARG A 117 8.55 3.44 2.32
N ALA A 118 7.59 2.61 2.72
CA ALA A 118 7.82 1.19 2.96
C ALA A 118 8.29 0.46 1.69
N LEU A 119 7.62 0.71 0.56
CA LEU A 119 8.01 0.13 -0.74
C LEU A 119 9.38 0.60 -1.24
N THR A 120 9.87 1.76 -0.78
CA THR A 120 11.21 2.23 -1.14
C THR A 120 12.30 1.52 -0.34
N LEU A 121 11.95 0.90 0.80
CA LEU A 121 12.90 0.17 1.63
C LEU A 121 13.06 -1.30 1.19
N ILE A 122 11.99 -1.89 0.65
CA ILE A 122 11.92 -3.28 0.17
C ILE A 122 12.54 -3.36 -1.22
#